data_AF-A0A210RZ26-F1
#
_entry.id   AF-A0A210RZ26-F1
#
_cell.length_a   1.000
_cell.length_b   1.000
_cell.length_c   1.000
_cell.angle_alpha   90.00
_cell.angle_beta   90.00
_cell.angle_gamma   90.00
#
_symmetry.space_group_name_H-M   'P 1'
#
loop_
_entity.id
_entity.type
_entity.pdbx_description
1 polymer ?
#
loop_
_entity_poly.entity_id
_entity_poly.type
_entity_poly.pdbx_seq_one_letter_code
_entity_poly.pdbx_strand_id
1 'polypeptide(L)'
;MKSHRQFLVLAVLFGLLNPLSAFALFQDCKDLFPGQKIPSTQQVGRDLCFDSFAIYYSPSDKKPIYTVEKLSREQLLAPHPKRSNQFYEEARLPLAERSLLSDYRGSGYDRGHNAPAGDMTNERSMTQSFSLANMMPQARQNNQGIWAKNVEEPTRLYVKRAAGDIYVYTGSTGNSGSIGSGRVTIPSHLYKLVYDPSKNLAWAYWIENTNEATMTPPISYQDLVQKTGIDFQLALNTGTTKAQAATPEPKSNKAMVGGWYPVFFDDYSSIKIDQLINHIKEGQVVSIEIQYDRNSDLAKKIVAQIALQTSITPVLVHSSPPDSVTVTYERNRVTAIIRSR
;
A
#
# COMPACT_ATOMS: atom_id res chain seq x y z
N MET A 1 -18.69 -51.70 54.71
CA MET A 1 -18.03 -51.69 53.39
C MET A 1 -18.74 -50.74 52.44
N LYS A 2 -18.34 -49.46 52.37
CA LYS A 2 -18.82 -48.51 51.35
C LYS A 2 -17.70 -47.54 50.95
N SER A 3 -17.00 -47.96 49.90
CA SER A 3 -16.35 -47.19 48.81
C SER A 3 -16.12 -45.68 49.01
N HIS A 4 -14.84 -45.29 49.16
CA HIS A 4 -14.35 -43.95 48.83
C HIS A 4 -14.37 -43.74 47.31
N ARG A 5 -15.11 -42.74 46.82
CA ARG A 5 -14.96 -42.21 45.46
C ARG A 5 -14.16 -40.91 45.54
N GLN A 6 -12.89 -40.98 45.11
CA GLN A 6 -12.06 -39.82 44.82
C GLN A 6 -12.65 -39.08 43.61
N PHE A 7 -12.98 -37.81 43.77
CA PHE A 7 -13.27 -36.91 42.65
C PHE A 7 -11.95 -36.34 42.14
N LEU A 8 -11.55 -36.78 40.95
CA LEU A 8 -10.47 -36.15 40.19
C LEU A 8 -11.02 -34.84 39.61
N VAL A 9 -10.55 -33.70 40.13
CA VAL A 9 -10.85 -32.39 39.55
C VAL A 9 -9.93 -32.20 38.34
N LEU A 10 -10.48 -32.31 37.14
CA LEU A 10 -9.79 -32.03 35.89
C LEU A 10 -9.66 -30.50 35.74
N ALA A 11 -8.52 -29.94 36.09
CA ALA A 11 -8.20 -28.55 35.82
C ALA A 11 -7.97 -28.34 34.31
N VAL A 12 -8.98 -27.86 33.61
CA VAL A 12 -8.84 -27.39 32.22
C VAL A 12 -8.11 -26.06 32.26
N LEU A 13 -6.80 -26.09 31.98
CA LEU A 13 -6.03 -24.89 31.66
C LEU A 13 -6.58 -24.32 30.33
N PHE A 14 -7.48 -23.34 30.42
CA PHE A 14 -7.74 -22.43 29.31
C PHE A 14 -6.49 -21.56 29.14
N GLY A 15 -5.57 -22.03 28.31
CA GLY A 15 -4.51 -21.19 27.79
C GLY A 15 -5.15 -20.06 27.00
N LEU A 16 -5.14 -18.85 27.58
CA LEU A 16 -5.41 -17.61 26.86
C LEU A 16 -4.32 -17.47 25.79
N LEU A 17 -4.55 -18.05 24.61
CA LEU A 17 -3.96 -17.59 23.37
C LEU A 17 -4.48 -16.17 23.16
N ASN A 18 -3.83 -15.18 23.77
CA ASN A 18 -3.95 -13.81 23.31
C ASN A 18 -3.54 -13.84 21.83
N PRO A 19 -4.43 -13.53 20.88
CA PRO A 19 -3.94 -13.14 19.58
C PRO A 19 -3.07 -11.93 19.86
N LEU A 20 -1.76 -12.04 19.61
CA LEU A 20 -0.94 -10.88 19.37
C LEU A 20 -1.58 -10.20 18.15
N SER A 21 -2.56 -9.33 18.39
CA SER A 21 -2.87 -8.21 17.52
C SER A 21 -1.64 -7.32 17.60
N ALA A 22 -0.58 -7.76 16.91
CA ALA A 22 0.53 -6.91 16.57
C ALA A 22 -0.08 -5.85 15.66
N PHE A 23 -0.48 -4.73 16.27
CA PHE A 23 -0.42 -3.44 15.62
C PHE A 23 1.04 -3.32 15.19
N ALA A 24 1.35 -3.82 14.00
CA ALA A 24 2.65 -3.62 13.40
C ALA A 24 2.74 -2.11 13.22
N LEU A 25 3.43 -1.44 14.13
CA LEU A 25 3.75 -0.03 14.00
C LEU A 25 4.56 0.12 12.70
N PHE A 26 4.51 1.28 12.03
CA PHE A 26 5.35 1.66 10.88
C PHE A 26 6.89 1.58 11.10
N GLN A 27 7.40 0.81 12.07
CA GLN A 27 8.80 0.72 12.50
C GLN A 27 9.77 0.54 11.33
N ASP A 28 9.44 -0.31 10.36
CA ASP A 28 10.33 -0.62 9.23
C ASP A 28 10.42 0.52 8.21
N CYS A 29 9.52 1.51 8.29
CA CYS A 29 9.43 2.61 7.32
C CYS A 29 9.23 3.98 7.98
N LYS A 30 9.59 4.13 9.27
CA LYS A 30 9.49 5.40 10.01
C LYS A 30 10.31 6.52 9.37
N ASP A 31 11.35 6.19 8.63
CA ASP A 31 12.21 7.13 7.92
C ASP A 31 11.50 7.87 6.78
N LEU A 32 10.37 7.35 6.30
CA LEU A 32 9.51 8.01 5.33
C LEU A 32 8.67 9.15 5.94
N PHE A 33 8.60 9.23 7.26
CA PHE A 33 7.82 10.24 7.97
C PHE A 33 8.72 11.42 8.40
N PRO A 34 8.23 12.67 8.29
CA PRO A 34 8.98 13.84 8.72
C PRO A 34 9.28 13.75 10.22
N GLY A 35 10.57 13.86 10.58
CA GLY A 35 11.01 13.71 11.97
C GLY A 35 10.67 12.34 12.59
N GLN A 36 10.40 11.32 11.77
CA GLN A 36 9.95 9.98 12.19
C GLN A 36 8.68 10.02 13.05
N LYS A 37 7.84 11.05 12.86
CA LYS A 37 6.55 11.23 13.54
C LYS A 37 5.42 10.70 12.67
N ILE A 38 4.76 9.65 13.14
CA ILE A 38 3.61 9.04 12.47
C ILE A 38 2.37 9.91 12.74
N PRO A 39 1.52 10.17 11.73
CA PRO A 39 0.24 10.84 11.92
C PRO A 39 -0.64 10.21 13.01
N SER A 40 -1.37 11.05 13.73
CA SER A 40 -2.34 10.66 14.76
C SER A 40 -3.77 10.80 14.23
N THR A 41 -4.60 9.79 14.42
CA THR A 41 -6.01 9.80 14.03
C THR A 41 -6.82 8.81 14.86
N GLN A 42 -8.14 9.03 14.95
CA GLN A 42 -9.09 8.11 15.56
C GLN A 42 -9.53 7.00 14.60
N GLN A 43 -9.19 7.11 13.32
CA GLN A 43 -9.51 6.09 12.32
C GLN A 43 -8.72 4.81 12.61
N VAL A 44 -9.38 3.65 12.50
CA VAL A 44 -8.74 2.35 12.73
C VAL A 44 -8.19 1.83 11.41
N GLY A 45 -6.87 1.67 11.34
CA GLY A 45 -6.19 1.20 10.14
C GLY A 45 -5.22 0.04 10.34
N ARG A 46 -4.50 -0.28 9.25
CA ARG A 46 -3.40 -1.23 9.16
C ARG A 46 -2.19 -0.52 8.59
N ASP A 47 -1.04 -0.63 9.25
CA ASP A 47 0.21 -0.07 8.77
C ASP A 47 0.83 -1.03 7.75
N LEU A 48 1.14 -0.53 6.56
CA LEU A 48 1.84 -1.28 5.52
C LEU A 48 3.06 -0.50 5.08
N CYS A 49 4.24 -1.05 5.36
CA CYS A 49 5.50 -0.52 4.85
C CYS A 49 5.82 -1.09 3.46
N PHE A 50 6.27 -0.23 2.55
CA PHE A 50 6.86 -0.56 1.25
C PHE A 50 8.22 0.15 1.14
N ASP A 51 8.98 -0.13 0.07
CA ASP A 51 10.36 0.38 -0.04
C ASP A 51 10.43 1.92 -0.09
N SER A 52 9.53 2.53 -0.88
CA SER A 52 9.55 3.96 -1.19
C SER A 52 8.37 4.73 -0.59
N PHE A 53 7.40 4.05 0.00
CA PHE A 53 6.19 4.66 0.56
C PHE A 53 5.63 3.81 1.71
N ALA A 54 4.76 4.39 2.51
CA ALA A 54 3.99 3.65 3.52
C ALA A 54 2.50 3.96 3.39
N ILE A 55 1.64 3.02 3.81
CA ILE A 55 0.19 3.15 3.76
C ILE A 55 -0.40 2.94 5.15
N TYR A 56 -1.24 3.85 5.60
CA TYR A 56 -2.22 3.57 6.64
C TYR A 56 -3.54 3.20 5.98
N TYR A 57 -3.90 1.93 6.00
CA TYR A 57 -4.98 1.36 5.21
C TYR A 57 -6.26 1.19 6.04
N SER A 58 -7.43 1.52 5.50
CA SER A 58 -8.74 1.31 6.16
C SER A 58 -9.30 -0.07 5.79
N PRO A 59 -9.42 -1.02 6.75
CA PRO A 59 -10.07 -2.31 6.52
C PRO A 59 -11.55 -2.21 6.15
N SER A 60 -12.24 -1.18 6.63
CA SER A 60 -13.67 -0.97 6.37
C SER A 60 -13.92 -0.36 4.99
N ASP A 61 -13.10 0.62 4.60
CA ASP A 61 -13.27 1.31 3.31
C ASP A 61 -12.53 0.62 2.17
N LYS A 62 -11.59 -0.28 2.51
CA LYS A 62 -10.75 -1.05 1.61
C LYS A 62 -9.88 -0.20 0.68
N LYS A 63 -9.44 0.95 1.18
CA LYS A 63 -8.55 1.92 0.52
C LYS A 63 -7.62 2.57 1.56
N PRO A 64 -6.56 3.28 1.15
CA PRO A 64 -5.79 4.12 2.06
C PRO A 64 -6.65 5.14 2.82
N ILE A 65 -6.33 5.30 4.10
CA ILE A 65 -6.64 6.51 4.87
C ILE A 65 -5.67 7.61 4.42
N TYR A 66 -4.37 7.28 4.45
CA TYR A 66 -3.30 8.05 3.83
C TYR A 66 -2.16 7.14 3.37
N THR A 67 -1.37 7.63 2.43
CA THR A 67 -0.01 7.18 2.12
C THR A 67 0.98 8.27 2.45
N VAL A 68 2.24 7.92 2.66
CA VAL A 68 3.35 8.86 2.80
C VAL A 68 4.50 8.49 1.89
N GLU A 69 5.08 9.49 1.25
CA GLU A 69 6.27 9.42 0.41
C GLU A 69 7.29 10.47 0.88
N LYS A 70 8.56 10.11 0.89
CA LYS A 70 9.69 11.02 1.09
C LYS A 70 10.41 11.14 -0.25
N LEU A 71 10.23 12.28 -0.93
CA LEU A 71 10.70 12.52 -2.28
C LEU A 71 11.87 13.52 -2.29
N SER A 72 12.92 13.21 -3.04
CA SER A 72 14.07 14.08 -3.24
C SER A 72 14.25 14.48 -4.70
N ARG A 73 14.98 15.58 -4.92
CA ARG A 73 15.35 16.03 -6.27
C ARG A 73 16.12 14.94 -7.02
N GLU A 74 17.07 14.28 -6.35
CA GLU A 74 17.91 13.24 -6.94
C GLU A 74 17.07 12.05 -7.40
N GLN A 75 16.11 11.61 -6.57
CA GLN A 75 15.21 10.50 -6.90
C GLN A 75 14.39 10.78 -8.16
N LEU A 76 13.83 11.99 -8.32
CA LEU A 76 12.99 12.34 -9.46
C LEU A 76 13.76 12.72 -10.75
N LEU A 77 15.08 12.88 -10.66
CA LEU A 77 15.95 13.12 -11.81
C LEU A 77 16.66 11.85 -12.28
N ALA A 78 16.67 10.79 -11.46
CA ALA A 78 17.23 9.52 -11.82
C ALA A 78 16.40 8.82 -12.93
N PRO A 79 16.99 7.88 -13.69
CA PRO A 79 16.23 7.02 -14.58
C PRO A 79 15.15 6.26 -13.81
N HIS A 80 13.90 6.32 -14.29
CA HIS A 80 12.79 5.60 -13.68
C HIS A 80 12.55 4.26 -14.39
N PRO A 81 12.18 3.21 -13.65
CA PRO A 81 11.80 1.92 -14.22
C PRO A 81 10.56 2.05 -15.11
N LYS A 82 10.39 1.07 -16.01
CA LYS A 82 9.21 1.04 -16.87
C LYS A 82 7.99 0.70 -16.04
N ARG A 83 6.90 1.45 -16.24
CA ARG A 83 5.62 1.18 -15.59
C ARG A 83 5.11 -0.22 -15.94
N SER A 84 4.89 -1.06 -14.93
CA SER A 84 4.51 -2.47 -15.11
C SER A 84 3.02 -2.65 -15.44
N ASN A 85 2.13 -1.85 -14.82
CA ASN A 85 0.67 -2.01 -14.89
C ASN A 85 0.14 -3.34 -14.32
N GLN A 86 0.96 -4.03 -13.51
CA GLN A 86 0.66 -5.34 -12.97
C GLN A 86 0.04 -5.22 -11.57
N PHE A 87 -1.27 -4.96 -11.52
CA PHE A 87 -2.02 -4.83 -10.27
C PHE A 87 -2.17 -6.17 -9.54
N TYR A 88 -2.10 -6.15 -8.21
CA TYR A 88 -2.22 -7.36 -7.38
C TYR A 88 -2.94 -7.10 -6.06
N GLU A 89 -3.56 -8.15 -5.51
CA GLU A 89 -4.32 -8.10 -4.26
C GLU A 89 -3.37 -8.22 -3.07
N GLU A 90 -3.49 -7.35 -2.07
CA GLU A 90 -2.52 -7.26 -0.96
C GLU A 90 -2.66 -8.44 0.03
N ALA A 91 -1.80 -9.47 -0.11
CA ALA A 91 -1.84 -10.67 0.73
C ALA A 91 -1.64 -10.43 2.23
N ARG A 92 -1.00 -9.31 2.61
CA ARG A 92 -0.79 -8.97 4.02
C ARG A 92 -2.07 -8.64 4.78
N LEU A 93 -3.13 -8.24 4.07
CA LEU A 93 -4.42 -7.89 4.67
C LEU A 93 -5.34 -9.12 4.66
N PRO A 94 -6.19 -9.36 5.66
CA PRO A 94 -7.20 -10.41 5.56
C PRO A 94 -8.10 -10.24 4.33
N LEU A 95 -8.58 -11.34 3.73
CA LEU A 95 -9.41 -11.29 2.52
C LEU A 95 -10.66 -10.40 2.70
N ALA A 96 -11.27 -10.44 3.89
CA ALA A 96 -12.43 -9.62 4.22
C ALA A 96 -12.12 -8.11 4.29
N GLU A 97 -10.87 -7.75 4.56
CA GLU A 97 -10.40 -6.38 4.76
C GLU A 97 -9.77 -5.78 3.51
N ARG A 98 -9.40 -6.57 2.50
CA ARG A 98 -8.70 -6.09 1.29
C ARG A 98 -9.66 -5.86 0.11
N SER A 99 -9.26 -4.97 -0.80
CA SER A 99 -9.90 -4.81 -2.11
C SER A 99 -9.38 -5.86 -3.10
N LEU A 100 -10.25 -6.31 -4.00
CA LEU A 100 -9.95 -7.33 -5.00
C LEU A 100 -9.93 -6.75 -6.41
N LEU A 101 -9.25 -7.43 -7.33
CA LEU A 101 -9.19 -6.99 -8.74
C LEU A 101 -10.59 -6.98 -9.38
N SER A 102 -11.48 -7.87 -8.92
CA SER A 102 -12.87 -7.95 -9.35
C SER A 102 -13.73 -6.81 -8.84
N ASP A 103 -13.39 -6.16 -7.72
CA ASP A 103 -14.18 -5.03 -7.23
C ASP A 103 -14.12 -3.82 -8.17
N TYR A 104 -12.98 -3.64 -8.84
CA TYR A 104 -12.76 -2.59 -9.83
C TYR A 104 -13.25 -2.97 -11.24
N ARG A 105 -13.59 -4.24 -11.48
CA ARG A 105 -13.97 -4.72 -12.81
C ARG A 105 -15.36 -4.18 -13.16
N GLY A 106 -15.46 -3.42 -14.25
CA GLY A 106 -16.74 -2.89 -14.74
C GLY A 106 -17.38 -1.82 -13.86
N SER A 107 -16.68 -1.33 -12.83
CA SER A 107 -17.22 -0.35 -11.88
C SER A 107 -17.36 1.06 -12.45
N GLY A 108 -16.71 1.35 -13.57
CA GLY A 108 -16.60 2.69 -14.13
C GLY A 108 -15.46 3.54 -13.55
N TYR A 109 -14.86 3.11 -12.43
CA TYR A 109 -13.76 3.82 -11.76
C TYR A 109 -12.38 3.26 -12.17
N ASP A 110 -11.39 4.15 -12.20
CA ASP A 110 -9.98 3.75 -12.32
C ASP A 110 -9.45 3.26 -10.97
N ARG A 111 -8.38 2.45 -11.01
CA ARG A 111 -7.53 2.12 -9.86
C ARG A 111 -6.57 3.29 -9.62
N GLY A 112 -7.07 4.33 -8.95
CA GLY A 112 -6.32 5.56 -8.68
C GLY A 112 -5.23 5.31 -7.64
N HIS A 113 -3.98 5.64 -7.97
CA HIS A 113 -2.84 5.46 -7.06
C HIS A 113 -2.85 6.56 -5.98
N ASN A 114 -2.49 6.22 -4.74
CA ASN A 114 -2.21 7.21 -3.71
C ASN A 114 -0.71 7.58 -3.70
N ALA A 115 0.17 6.58 -3.64
CA ALA A 115 1.60 6.70 -3.98
C ALA A 115 1.79 6.43 -5.49
N PRO A 116 2.10 7.45 -6.32
CA PRO A 116 2.11 7.29 -7.78
C PRO A 116 3.24 6.40 -8.27
N ALA A 117 2.97 5.53 -9.23
CA ALA A 117 4.02 4.70 -9.85
C ALA A 117 5.13 5.54 -10.50
N GLY A 118 4.81 6.76 -10.96
CA GLY A 118 5.79 7.69 -11.54
C GLY A 118 6.80 8.24 -10.55
N ASP A 119 6.59 8.05 -9.25
CA ASP A 119 7.47 8.52 -8.19
C ASP A 119 8.44 7.39 -7.74
N MET A 120 8.24 6.16 -8.23
CA MET A 120 9.06 4.99 -7.89
C MET A 120 10.36 4.96 -8.69
N THR A 121 11.48 4.66 -8.02
CA THR A 121 12.84 4.79 -8.57
C THR A 121 13.52 3.45 -8.90
N ASN A 122 12.90 2.33 -8.53
CA ASN A 122 13.41 0.99 -8.83
C ASN A 122 12.27 0.00 -9.11
N GLU A 123 12.57 -1.10 -9.81
CA GLU A 123 11.60 -2.10 -10.26
C GLU A 123 10.74 -2.71 -9.14
N ARG A 124 11.32 -2.88 -7.94
CA ARG A 124 10.59 -3.42 -6.78
C ARG A 124 9.57 -2.42 -6.26
N SER A 125 9.97 -1.18 -6.02
CA SER A 125 9.06 -0.10 -5.60
C SER A 125 8.00 0.20 -6.67
N MET A 126 8.37 0.14 -7.95
CA MET A 126 7.46 0.27 -9.09
C MET A 126 6.37 -0.80 -9.01
N THR A 127 6.76 -2.06 -8.87
CA THR A 127 5.83 -3.18 -8.70
C THR A 127 4.97 -3.01 -7.45
N GLN A 128 5.56 -2.66 -6.31
CA GLN A 128 4.85 -2.43 -5.04
C GLN A 128 3.76 -1.35 -5.15
N SER A 129 3.98 -0.31 -5.95
CA SER A 129 3.00 0.76 -6.16
C SER A 129 1.69 0.27 -6.79
N PHE A 130 1.68 -0.92 -7.41
CA PHE A 130 0.50 -1.55 -8.00
C PHE A 130 -0.32 -2.44 -7.04
N SER A 131 0.06 -2.52 -5.76
CA SER A 131 -0.77 -3.15 -4.73
C SER A 131 -2.14 -2.49 -4.67
N LEU A 132 -3.23 -3.26 -4.63
CA LEU A 132 -4.57 -2.69 -4.44
C LEU A 132 -4.75 -1.99 -3.09
N ALA A 133 -3.87 -2.26 -2.10
CA ALA A 133 -3.83 -1.49 -0.87
C ALA A 133 -3.43 -0.02 -1.10
N ASN A 134 -2.77 0.31 -2.22
CA ASN A 134 -2.42 1.67 -2.64
C ASN A 134 -3.49 2.33 -3.53
N MET A 135 -4.61 1.64 -3.79
CA MET A 135 -5.63 2.09 -4.73
C MET A 135 -6.86 2.67 -4.03
N MET A 136 -7.52 3.58 -4.72
CA MET A 136 -8.87 4.03 -4.42
C MET A 136 -9.71 4.08 -5.71
N PRO A 137 -11.05 3.89 -5.64
CA PRO A 137 -11.93 4.14 -6.78
C PRO A 137 -11.86 5.63 -7.16
N GLN A 138 -11.21 5.94 -8.28
CA GLN A 138 -11.04 7.31 -8.74
C GLN A 138 -11.79 7.55 -10.06
N ALA A 139 -12.53 8.65 -10.14
CA ALA A 139 -13.24 9.05 -11.35
C ALA A 139 -12.21 9.20 -12.50
N ARG A 140 -12.54 8.71 -13.71
CA ARG A 140 -11.53 8.53 -14.78
C ARG A 140 -10.94 9.85 -15.24
N GLN A 141 -11.80 10.84 -15.49
CA GLN A 141 -11.39 12.19 -15.89
C GLN A 141 -10.65 12.90 -14.76
N ASN A 142 -10.93 12.55 -13.50
CA ASN A 142 -10.15 13.02 -12.37
C ASN A 142 -8.72 12.44 -12.40
N ASN A 143 -8.60 11.11 -12.40
CA ASN A 143 -7.34 10.38 -12.36
C ASN A 143 -6.41 10.76 -13.52
N GLN A 144 -6.90 10.69 -14.75
CA GLN A 144 -6.11 10.89 -15.96
C GLN A 144 -5.95 12.38 -16.35
N GLY A 145 -6.81 13.22 -15.81
CA GLY A 145 -6.86 14.66 -16.07
C GLY A 145 -6.28 15.44 -14.90
N ILE A 146 -7.17 16.07 -14.14
CA ILE A 146 -6.81 17.07 -13.12
C ILE A 146 -5.84 16.55 -12.07
N TRP A 147 -5.99 15.30 -11.62
CA TRP A 147 -5.10 14.73 -10.61
C TRP A 147 -3.67 14.56 -11.17
N ALA A 148 -3.52 13.85 -12.28
CA ALA A 148 -2.21 13.64 -12.90
C ALA A 148 -1.53 14.97 -13.32
N LYS A 149 -2.27 15.86 -13.99
CA LYS A 149 -1.72 17.05 -14.66
C LYS A 149 -1.61 18.27 -13.76
N ASN A 150 -2.49 18.41 -12.78
CA ASN A 150 -2.58 19.63 -11.97
C ASN A 150 -2.26 19.40 -10.49
N VAL A 151 -2.15 18.15 -10.04
CA VAL A 151 -1.75 17.82 -8.67
C VAL A 151 -0.40 17.09 -8.66
N GLU A 152 -0.29 15.93 -9.31
CA GLU A 152 0.92 15.11 -9.25
C GLU A 152 2.10 15.72 -10.00
N GLU A 153 1.91 16.17 -11.24
CA GLU A 153 2.98 16.78 -12.04
C GLU A 153 3.53 18.07 -11.38
N PRO A 154 2.70 19.04 -10.94
CA PRO A 154 3.20 20.20 -10.21
C PRO A 154 3.91 19.86 -8.90
N THR A 155 3.45 18.82 -8.18
CA THR A 155 4.14 18.32 -6.98
C THR A 155 5.55 17.83 -7.35
N ARG A 156 5.69 16.95 -8.35
CA ARG A 156 7.02 16.50 -8.83
C ARG A 156 7.90 17.64 -9.30
N LEU A 157 7.33 18.62 -10.00
CA LEU A 157 8.07 19.81 -10.43
C LEU A 157 8.57 20.65 -9.25
N TYR A 158 7.78 20.76 -8.17
CA TYR A 158 8.22 21.40 -6.94
C TYR A 158 9.40 20.66 -6.31
N VAL A 159 9.28 19.34 -6.13
CA VAL A 159 10.33 18.50 -5.55
C VAL A 159 11.63 18.63 -6.35
N LYS A 160 11.56 18.63 -7.68
CA LYS A 160 12.75 18.83 -8.54
C LYS A 160 13.47 20.15 -8.30
N ARG A 161 12.81 21.18 -7.75
CA ARG A 161 13.41 22.49 -7.43
C ARG A 161 13.71 22.69 -5.95
N ALA A 162 13.26 21.78 -5.08
CA ALA A 162 13.49 21.87 -3.65
C ALA A 162 14.97 21.67 -3.29
N ALA A 163 15.38 22.26 -2.16
CA ALA A 163 16.75 22.14 -1.65
C ALA A 163 16.96 20.87 -0.81
N GLY A 164 15.88 20.28 -0.29
CA GLY A 164 15.91 19.07 0.52
C GLY A 164 14.70 18.18 0.26
N ASP A 165 14.57 17.15 1.08
CA ASP A 165 13.48 16.17 0.96
C ASP A 165 12.12 16.83 1.19
N ILE A 166 11.16 16.43 0.36
CA ILE A 166 9.76 16.83 0.43
C ILE A 166 8.94 15.63 0.87
N TYR A 167 8.09 15.83 1.87
CA TYR A 167 7.19 14.80 2.37
C TYR A 167 5.82 15.02 1.76
N VAL A 168 5.28 13.97 1.14
CA VAL A 168 3.98 14.00 0.47
C VAL A 168 3.07 13.01 1.14
N TYR A 169 1.90 13.47 1.60
CA TYR A 169 0.83 12.57 2.01
C TYR A 169 -0.31 12.63 1.00
N THR A 170 -0.77 11.46 0.56
CA THR A 170 -1.94 11.36 -0.33
C THR A 170 -3.01 10.53 0.36
N GLY A 171 -4.27 10.95 0.26
CA GLY A 171 -5.37 10.16 0.77
C GLY A 171 -6.71 10.64 0.24
N SER A 172 -7.79 10.09 0.81
CA SER A 172 -9.13 10.39 0.36
C SER A 172 -10.16 10.24 1.48
N THR A 173 -11.25 11.01 1.41
CA THR A 173 -12.30 11.02 2.45
C THR A 173 -13.72 11.15 1.87
N GLY A 174 -14.69 10.98 2.76
CA GLY A 174 -16.11 10.88 2.48
C GLY A 174 -16.49 9.60 1.75
N ASN A 175 -17.77 9.46 1.45
CA ASN A 175 -18.35 8.25 0.89
C ASN A 175 -19.40 8.64 -0.15
N SER A 176 -19.19 8.20 -1.39
CA SER A 176 -20.10 8.37 -2.53
C SER A 176 -20.62 7.02 -3.03
N GLY A 177 -20.78 6.06 -2.12
CA GLY A 177 -21.12 4.67 -2.41
C GLY A 177 -19.90 3.75 -2.42
N SER A 178 -20.05 2.59 -3.07
CA SER A 178 -19.00 1.56 -3.12
C SER A 178 -19.01 0.81 -4.45
N ILE A 179 -17.86 0.24 -4.81
CA ILE A 179 -17.70 -0.65 -5.97
C ILE A 179 -17.51 -2.11 -5.54
N GLY A 180 -17.93 -3.03 -6.41
CA GLY A 180 -17.66 -4.45 -6.25
C GLY A 180 -18.43 -5.14 -5.12
N SER A 181 -18.32 -6.47 -5.07
CA SER A 181 -18.88 -7.28 -3.98
C SER A 181 -18.16 -7.04 -2.66
N GLY A 182 -16.88 -6.67 -2.73
CA GLY A 182 -16.06 -6.28 -1.59
C GLY A 182 -16.48 -4.96 -0.95
N ARG A 183 -17.34 -4.16 -1.61
CA ARG A 183 -17.80 -2.85 -1.15
C ARG A 183 -16.65 -1.89 -0.87
N VAL A 184 -15.72 -1.77 -1.83
CA VAL A 184 -14.64 -0.78 -1.75
C VAL A 184 -15.24 0.61 -1.84
N THR A 185 -15.00 1.45 -0.83
CA THR A 185 -15.64 2.77 -0.73
C THR A 185 -15.14 3.70 -1.83
N ILE A 186 -16.07 4.38 -2.50
CA ILE A 186 -15.77 5.47 -3.42
C ILE A 186 -15.62 6.74 -2.56
N PRO A 187 -14.42 7.34 -2.46
CA PRO A 187 -14.28 8.59 -1.73
C PRO A 187 -14.97 9.73 -2.48
N SER A 188 -15.49 10.70 -1.74
CA SER A 188 -16.04 11.94 -2.31
C SER A 188 -14.96 12.95 -2.69
N HIS A 189 -13.82 12.94 -1.98
CA HIS A 189 -12.74 13.89 -2.12
C HIS A 189 -11.38 13.21 -1.99
N LEU A 190 -10.41 13.77 -2.70
CA LEU A 190 -9.01 13.37 -2.72
C LEU A 190 -8.17 14.53 -2.20
N TYR A 191 -7.11 14.22 -1.47
CA TYR A 191 -6.17 15.23 -0.98
C TYR A 191 -4.73 14.82 -1.19
N LYS A 192 -3.86 15.83 -1.42
CA LYS A 192 -2.41 15.67 -1.44
C LYS A 192 -1.76 16.79 -0.65
N LEU A 193 -1.24 16.47 0.53
CA LEU A 193 -0.47 17.36 1.39
C LEU A 193 0.99 17.32 0.97
N VAL A 194 1.58 18.49 0.75
CA VAL A 194 3.00 18.64 0.45
C VAL A 194 3.65 19.44 1.58
N TYR A 195 4.72 18.92 2.16
CA TYR A 195 5.49 19.54 3.23
C TYR A 195 6.95 19.71 2.82
N ASP A 196 7.43 20.95 2.84
CA ASP A 196 8.83 21.33 2.68
C ASP A 196 9.38 21.78 4.05
N PRO A 197 10.13 20.91 4.77
CA PRO A 197 10.74 21.26 6.04
C PRO A 197 11.75 22.40 5.90
N SER A 198 12.47 22.49 4.78
CA SER A 198 13.51 23.50 4.56
C SER A 198 12.94 24.92 4.53
N LYS A 199 11.67 25.04 4.14
CA LYS A 199 10.93 26.30 4.11
C LYS A 199 9.90 26.44 5.23
N ASN A 200 9.77 25.42 6.09
CA ASN A 200 8.71 25.35 7.10
C ASN A 200 7.33 25.65 6.48
N LEU A 201 7.04 25.01 5.33
CA LEU A 201 5.89 25.29 4.50
C LEU A 201 5.10 24.01 4.23
N ALA A 202 3.77 24.07 4.38
CA ALA A 202 2.87 23.01 4.00
C ALA A 202 1.62 23.55 3.30
N TRP A 203 1.13 22.84 2.30
CA TRP A 203 -0.16 23.11 1.64
C TRP A 203 -0.78 21.81 1.17
N ALA A 204 -2.10 21.81 0.96
CA ALA A 204 -2.79 20.62 0.47
C ALA A 204 -3.68 20.92 -0.74
N TYR A 205 -3.59 20.07 -1.76
CA TYR A 205 -4.60 19.98 -2.79
C TYR A 205 -5.85 19.31 -2.21
N TRP A 206 -7.03 19.79 -2.58
CA TRP A 206 -8.32 19.24 -2.18
C TRP A 206 -9.28 19.21 -3.37
N ILE A 207 -9.51 18.02 -3.93
CA ILE A 207 -10.19 17.85 -5.22
C ILE A 207 -11.35 16.89 -5.06
N GLU A 208 -12.51 17.23 -5.61
CA GLU A 208 -13.68 16.33 -5.68
C GLU A 208 -13.37 15.11 -6.55
N ASN A 209 -13.86 13.92 -6.17
CA ASN A 209 -13.68 12.70 -6.94
C ASN A 209 -14.81 12.53 -7.99
N THR A 210 -14.90 13.48 -8.91
CA THR A 210 -15.90 13.52 -10.00
C THR A 210 -15.22 13.70 -11.34
N ASN A 211 -15.92 13.41 -12.44
CA ASN A 211 -15.35 13.61 -13.78
C ASN A 211 -15.34 15.10 -14.18
N GLU A 212 -16.15 15.90 -13.49
CA GLU A 212 -16.34 17.33 -13.66
C GLU A 212 -15.46 18.16 -12.71
N ALA A 213 -14.62 17.51 -11.92
CA ALA A 213 -13.78 18.16 -10.92
C ALA A 213 -12.93 19.27 -11.53
N THR A 214 -12.90 20.42 -10.85
CA THR A 214 -12.10 21.59 -11.23
C THR A 214 -11.05 21.91 -10.18
N MET A 215 -10.00 22.62 -10.59
CA MET A 215 -8.93 23.00 -9.66
C MET A 215 -9.43 24.09 -8.73
N THR A 216 -9.15 23.90 -7.45
CA THR A 216 -9.29 24.93 -6.41
C THR A 216 -7.90 25.36 -5.93
N PRO A 217 -7.76 26.56 -5.35
CA PRO A 217 -6.54 26.93 -4.64
C PRO A 217 -6.23 25.92 -3.53
N PRO A 218 -4.95 25.59 -3.28
CA PRO A 218 -4.58 24.74 -2.16
C PRO A 218 -5.11 25.26 -0.82
N ILE A 219 -5.53 24.34 0.03
CA ILE A 219 -5.99 24.64 1.40
C ILE A 219 -4.81 24.61 2.38
N SER A 220 -5.02 25.22 3.55
CA SER A 220 -4.02 25.21 4.62
C SER A 220 -3.84 23.83 5.24
N TYR A 221 -2.73 23.62 5.95
CA TYR A 221 -2.52 22.42 6.77
C TYR A 221 -3.64 22.25 7.80
N GLN A 222 -4.03 23.33 8.50
CA GLN A 222 -5.07 23.28 9.51
C GLN A 222 -6.44 22.89 8.92
N ASP A 223 -6.79 23.41 7.74
CA ASP A 223 -8.05 23.04 7.07
C ASP A 223 -8.05 21.56 6.70
N LEU A 224 -6.92 21.01 6.24
CA LEU A 224 -6.80 19.59 5.95
C LEU A 224 -6.98 18.74 7.21
N VAL A 225 -6.31 19.10 8.32
CA VAL A 225 -6.45 18.40 9.61
C VAL A 225 -7.91 18.40 10.07
N GLN A 226 -8.61 19.54 9.97
CA GLN A 226 -10.02 19.65 10.32
C GLN A 226 -10.92 18.78 9.44
N LYS A 227 -10.67 18.77 8.12
CA LYS A 227 -11.47 17.99 7.15
C LYS A 227 -11.24 16.48 7.24
N THR A 228 -10.06 16.05 7.67
CA THR A 228 -9.68 14.63 7.67
C THR A 228 -9.70 14.00 9.06
N GLY A 229 -9.60 14.81 10.13
CA GLY A 229 -9.38 14.30 11.49
C GLY A 229 -8.03 13.59 11.66
N ILE A 230 -7.05 13.94 10.82
CA ILE A 230 -5.68 13.40 10.86
C ILE A 230 -4.73 14.53 11.21
N ASP A 231 -4.03 14.41 12.32
CA ASP A 231 -2.88 15.25 12.62
C ASP A 231 -1.63 14.60 12.04
N PHE A 232 -1.07 15.19 10.98
CA PHE A 232 0.11 14.66 10.29
C PHE A 232 1.42 14.95 11.02
N GLN A 233 1.36 15.58 12.21
CA GLN A 233 2.51 15.79 13.10
C GLN A 233 3.65 16.58 12.42
N LEU A 234 3.30 17.53 11.55
CA LEU A 234 4.27 18.38 10.88
C LEU A 234 4.86 19.41 11.84
N ALA A 235 6.19 19.56 11.84
CA ALA A 235 6.89 20.60 12.58
C ALA A 235 6.77 21.94 11.85
N LEU A 236 5.62 22.61 11.99
CA LEU A 236 5.36 23.95 11.47
C LEU A 236 5.47 24.99 12.59
N ASN A 237 6.36 25.96 12.43
CA ASN A 237 6.48 27.07 13.38
C ASN A 237 5.23 27.98 13.31
N THR A 238 4.28 27.83 14.21
CA THR A 238 3.16 28.77 14.37
C THR A 238 3.62 29.96 15.22
N GLY A 239 4.32 30.91 14.61
CA GLY A 239 4.74 32.20 15.22
C GLY A 239 6.23 32.32 15.52
N THR A 240 6.84 33.42 15.02
CA THR A 240 8.21 33.96 15.19
C THR A 240 9.38 33.04 15.61
N THR A 241 10.42 33.15 14.78
CA THR A 241 11.87 32.86 14.95
C THR A 241 12.46 31.50 14.55
N LYS A 242 13.39 31.64 13.58
CA LYS A 242 14.55 30.84 13.15
C LYS A 242 14.34 29.37 12.76
N ALA A 243 14.40 29.18 11.44
CA ALA A 243 14.71 27.91 10.79
C ALA A 243 15.97 27.29 11.41
N GLN A 244 15.82 26.09 11.95
CA GLN A 244 16.93 25.24 12.33
C GLN A 244 17.16 24.28 11.17
N ALA A 245 18.32 24.39 10.53
CA ALA A 245 18.68 23.55 9.40
C ALA A 245 18.67 22.10 9.85
N ALA A 246 17.83 21.28 9.21
CA ALA A 246 17.91 19.84 9.33
C ALA A 246 19.26 19.39 8.78
N THR A 247 20.05 18.73 9.62
CA THR A 247 21.31 18.10 9.22
C THR A 247 21.01 16.99 8.21
N PRO A 248 21.78 16.85 7.13
CA PRO A 248 21.63 15.72 6.22
C PRO A 248 21.95 14.44 7.00
N GLU A 249 20.96 13.55 7.16
CA GLU A 249 21.24 12.21 7.66
C GLU A 249 22.05 11.43 6.61
N PRO A 250 23.04 10.63 7.03
CA PRO A 250 23.84 9.84 6.12
C PRO A 250 22.97 8.82 5.38
N LYS A 251 23.20 8.72 4.06
CA LYS A 251 22.56 7.72 3.20
C LYS A 251 22.98 6.31 3.66
N SER A 252 22.10 5.63 4.40
CA SER A 252 22.22 4.19 4.65
C SER A 252 21.85 3.44 3.37
N ASN A 253 22.61 2.39 3.04
CA ASN A 253 22.11 1.35 2.14
C ASN A 253 20.89 0.74 2.83
N LYS A 254 19.71 1.15 2.38
CA LYS A 254 18.44 0.79 3.00
C LYS A 254 18.26 -0.71 2.84
N ALA A 255 18.17 -1.43 3.96
CA ALA A 255 17.69 -2.81 3.95
C ALA A 255 16.30 -2.81 3.29
N MET A 256 15.98 -3.87 2.54
CA MET A 256 14.68 -4.02 1.91
C MET A 256 13.57 -3.86 2.95
N VAL A 257 12.69 -2.87 2.77
CA VAL A 257 11.64 -2.55 3.74
C VAL A 257 10.41 -3.40 3.45
N GLY A 258 9.80 -3.91 4.53
CA GLY A 258 8.52 -4.62 4.46
C GLY A 258 8.61 -5.82 3.55
N GLY A 259 9.34 -6.85 3.98
CA GLY A 259 9.72 -8.07 3.27
C GLY A 259 8.60 -8.79 2.50
N TRP A 260 8.03 -8.14 1.50
CA TRP A 260 6.93 -8.61 0.69
C TRP A 260 7.08 -8.06 -0.73
N TYR A 261 6.92 -8.95 -1.71
CA TYR A 261 6.94 -8.57 -3.11
C TYR A 261 6.21 -9.61 -3.96
N PRO A 262 5.51 -9.19 -5.04
CA PRO A 262 4.90 -10.12 -5.96
C PRO A 262 5.91 -10.57 -7.03
N VAL A 263 5.73 -11.81 -7.51
CA VAL A 263 6.37 -12.35 -8.71
C VAL A 263 5.27 -12.84 -9.64
N PHE A 264 5.27 -12.33 -10.87
CA PHE A 264 4.23 -12.60 -11.86
C PHE A 264 4.62 -13.73 -12.81
N PHE A 265 3.66 -14.61 -13.10
CA PHE A 265 3.78 -15.74 -14.03
C PHE A 265 2.68 -15.65 -15.08
N ASP A 266 3.01 -15.15 -16.27
CA ASP A 266 2.11 -15.21 -17.44
C ASP A 266 2.11 -16.63 -18.05
N ASP A 267 3.26 -17.31 -17.97
CA ASP A 267 3.47 -18.71 -18.34
C ASP A 267 4.34 -19.41 -17.29
N TYR A 268 4.48 -20.73 -17.40
CA TYR A 268 5.41 -21.48 -16.58
C TYR A 268 6.86 -21.03 -16.83
N SER A 269 7.59 -20.73 -15.76
CA SER A 269 8.99 -20.32 -15.81
C SER A 269 9.80 -21.08 -14.76
N SER A 270 10.61 -22.06 -15.20
CA SER A 270 11.52 -22.78 -14.30
C SER A 270 12.51 -21.83 -13.64
N ILE A 271 13.06 -20.87 -14.39
CA ILE A 271 14.02 -19.88 -13.88
C ILE A 271 13.47 -19.14 -12.66
N LYS A 272 12.24 -18.59 -12.75
CA LYS A 272 11.61 -17.88 -11.63
C LYS A 272 11.33 -18.80 -10.44
N ILE A 273 10.93 -20.05 -10.70
CA ILE A 273 10.66 -21.06 -9.67
C ILE A 273 11.96 -21.46 -8.96
N ASP A 274 13.02 -21.74 -9.71
CA ASP A 274 14.32 -22.16 -9.18
C ASP A 274 14.95 -21.05 -8.33
N GLN A 275 14.87 -19.79 -8.80
CA GLN A 275 15.27 -18.62 -8.01
C GLN A 275 14.51 -18.51 -6.69
N LEU A 276 13.18 -18.67 -6.73
CA LEU A 276 12.34 -18.64 -5.54
C LEU A 276 12.69 -19.78 -4.58
N ILE A 277 12.89 -21.00 -5.08
CA ILE A 277 13.31 -22.16 -4.30
C ILE A 277 14.67 -21.92 -3.63
N ASN A 278 15.62 -21.32 -4.34
CA ASN A 278 16.93 -20.98 -3.78
C ASN A 278 16.80 -19.99 -2.62
N HIS A 279 16.02 -18.91 -2.77
CA HIS A 279 15.77 -17.98 -1.67
C HIS A 279 15.08 -18.65 -0.46
N ILE A 280 14.18 -19.62 -0.69
CA ILE A 280 13.57 -20.41 0.40
C ILE A 280 14.63 -21.24 1.12
N LYS A 281 15.51 -21.94 0.37
CA LYS A 281 16.59 -22.77 0.93
C LYS A 281 17.63 -21.95 1.68
N GLU A 282 17.88 -20.72 1.25
CA GLU A 282 18.73 -19.74 1.95
C GLU A 282 18.06 -19.14 3.21
N GLY A 283 16.81 -19.51 3.50
CA GLY A 283 16.07 -19.02 4.64
C GLY A 283 15.58 -17.58 4.48
N GLN A 284 15.58 -17.04 3.27
CA GLN A 284 15.16 -15.67 3.00
C GLN A 284 13.64 -15.52 2.88
N VAL A 285 12.89 -16.62 2.73
CA VAL A 285 11.43 -16.61 2.54
C VAL A 285 10.72 -17.26 3.73
N VAL A 286 9.64 -16.64 4.19
CA VAL A 286 8.80 -17.07 5.32
C VAL A 286 7.51 -17.73 4.85
N SER A 287 6.83 -17.13 3.87
CA SER A 287 5.53 -17.60 3.39
C SER A 287 5.27 -17.15 1.96
N ILE A 288 4.42 -17.87 1.23
CA ILE A 288 4.03 -17.55 -0.14
C ILE A 288 2.51 -17.73 -0.28
N GLU A 289 1.84 -16.72 -0.84
CA GLU A 289 0.45 -16.81 -1.31
C GLU A 289 0.45 -16.82 -2.84
N ILE A 290 -0.12 -17.86 -3.46
CA ILE A 290 -0.29 -17.98 -4.91
C ILE A 290 -1.71 -17.58 -5.26
N GLN A 291 -1.87 -16.48 -5.98
CA GLN A 291 -3.15 -15.95 -6.46
C GLN A 291 -3.33 -16.25 -7.94
N TYR A 292 -4.54 -16.62 -8.35
CA TYR A 292 -4.90 -16.84 -9.76
C TYR A 292 -6.36 -16.46 -10.06
N ASP A 293 -6.65 -16.07 -11.30
CA ASP A 293 -8.03 -15.92 -11.83
C ASP A 293 -8.39 -17.19 -12.63
N ARG A 294 -7.98 -17.31 -13.91
CA ARG A 294 -8.38 -18.45 -14.76
C ARG A 294 -7.39 -19.60 -14.82
N ASN A 295 -6.10 -19.33 -14.58
CA ASN A 295 -5.04 -20.31 -14.85
C ASN A 295 -4.75 -21.20 -13.63
N SER A 296 -5.76 -21.99 -13.23
CA SER A 296 -5.65 -22.86 -12.06
C SER A 296 -4.57 -23.94 -12.22
N ASP A 297 -4.33 -24.38 -13.45
CA ASP A 297 -3.34 -25.42 -13.75
C ASP A 297 -1.91 -24.91 -13.56
N LEU A 298 -1.60 -23.69 -14.06
CA LEU A 298 -0.31 -23.06 -13.79
C LEU A 298 -0.12 -22.81 -12.29
N ALA A 299 -1.16 -22.34 -11.60
CA ALA A 299 -1.08 -22.06 -10.17
C ALA A 299 -0.79 -23.33 -9.36
N LYS A 300 -1.54 -24.41 -9.60
CA LYS A 300 -1.30 -25.74 -8.99
C LYS A 300 0.09 -26.27 -9.33
N LYS A 301 0.55 -26.08 -10.57
CA LYS A 301 1.90 -26.50 -11.00
C LYS A 301 2.99 -25.76 -10.22
N ILE A 302 2.87 -24.44 -10.04
CA ILE A 302 3.82 -23.63 -9.25
C ILE A 302 3.82 -24.10 -7.78
N VAL A 303 2.65 -24.28 -7.17
CA VAL A 303 2.52 -24.78 -5.79
C VAL A 303 3.20 -26.14 -5.64
N ALA A 304 2.93 -27.08 -6.55
CA ALA A 304 3.51 -28.42 -6.52
C ALA A 304 5.04 -28.39 -6.62
N GLN A 305 5.61 -27.55 -7.49
CA GLN A 305 7.07 -27.45 -7.63
C GLN A 305 7.75 -26.89 -6.38
N ILE A 306 7.16 -25.87 -5.74
CA ILE A 306 7.70 -25.30 -4.51
C ILE A 306 7.58 -26.28 -3.35
N ALA A 307 6.41 -26.91 -3.18
CA ALA A 307 6.15 -27.85 -2.10
C ALA A 307 6.98 -29.14 -2.21
N LEU A 308 7.32 -29.58 -3.43
CA LEU A 308 8.18 -30.75 -3.65
C LEU A 308 9.62 -30.53 -3.19
N GLN A 309 10.11 -29.29 -3.24
CA GLN A 309 11.54 -28.97 -3.08
C GLN A 309 11.87 -28.16 -1.83
N THR A 310 10.86 -27.76 -1.04
CA THR A 310 11.03 -26.87 0.11
C THR A 310 10.10 -27.27 1.27
N SER A 311 10.36 -26.72 2.45
CA SER A 311 9.50 -26.88 3.63
C SER A 311 8.27 -25.95 3.62
N ILE A 312 8.18 -25.02 2.66
CA ILE A 312 7.06 -24.08 2.55
C ILE A 312 5.98 -24.71 1.67
N THR A 313 4.75 -24.73 2.18
CA THR A 313 3.56 -25.04 1.37
C THR A 313 2.88 -23.73 1.03
N PRO A 314 2.94 -23.25 -0.23
CA PRO A 314 2.27 -22.02 -0.61
C PRO A 314 0.75 -22.12 -0.43
N VAL A 315 0.14 -21.05 0.07
CA VAL A 315 -1.33 -20.95 0.16
C VAL A 315 -1.87 -20.63 -1.23
N LEU A 316 -2.75 -21.47 -1.76
CA LEU A 316 -3.38 -21.25 -3.06
C LEU A 316 -4.71 -20.52 -2.87
N VAL A 317 -4.85 -19.36 -3.50
CA VAL A 317 -6.04 -18.51 -3.43
C VAL A 317 -6.57 -18.24 -4.84
N HIS A 318 -7.87 -18.43 -5.03
CA HIS A 318 -8.57 -18.05 -6.24
C HIS A 318 -9.08 -16.60 -6.09
N SER A 319 -8.48 -15.68 -6.83
CA SER A 319 -8.95 -14.29 -6.95
C SER A 319 -10.27 -14.31 -7.74
N SER A 320 -11.40 -14.03 -7.08
CA SER A 320 -12.74 -14.32 -7.60
C SER A 320 -13.20 -13.44 -8.78
N PRO A 321 -14.06 -13.92 -9.72
CA PRO A 321 -14.62 -13.19 -10.87
C PRO A 321 -16.13 -12.78 -10.69
N PRO A 322 -16.79 -12.15 -11.72
CA PRO A 322 -17.32 -12.94 -12.84
C PRO A 322 -16.82 -12.51 -14.22
N ASP A 323 -17.13 -13.36 -15.20
CA ASP A 323 -16.88 -13.16 -16.62
C ASP A 323 -17.55 -11.90 -17.15
N SER A 324 -16.75 -11.07 -17.80
CA SER A 324 -17.25 -10.05 -18.71
C SER A 324 -16.61 -10.25 -20.07
N VAL A 325 -17.43 -10.27 -21.12
CA VAL A 325 -16.99 -10.36 -22.52
C VAL A 325 -16.28 -9.10 -23.01
N THR A 326 -16.30 -8.00 -22.23
CA THR A 326 -15.82 -6.67 -22.68
C THR A 326 -14.50 -6.22 -22.07
N VAL A 327 -13.84 -7.04 -21.22
CA VAL A 327 -12.65 -6.58 -20.47
C VAL A 327 -11.48 -7.56 -20.58
N THR A 328 -10.45 -7.20 -21.34
CA THR A 328 -9.15 -7.86 -21.39
C THR A 328 -8.24 -7.37 -20.25
N TYR A 329 -8.26 -8.08 -19.12
CA TYR A 329 -7.18 -8.02 -18.12
C TYR A 329 -6.36 -9.32 -18.17
N GLU A 330 -5.26 -9.38 -17.42
CA GLU A 330 -4.27 -10.47 -17.32
C GLU A 330 -4.86 -11.73 -16.65
N ARG A 331 -6.00 -12.25 -17.15
CA ARG A 331 -6.79 -13.34 -16.55
C ARG A 331 -6.02 -14.66 -16.41
N ASN A 332 -4.98 -14.83 -17.22
CA ASN A 332 -4.16 -16.04 -17.22
C ASN A 332 -2.93 -15.95 -16.33
N ARG A 333 -2.66 -14.76 -15.74
CA ARG A 333 -1.52 -14.57 -14.86
C ARG A 333 -1.77 -15.22 -13.50
N VAL A 334 -0.71 -15.84 -13.00
CA VAL A 334 -0.58 -16.28 -11.60
C VAL A 334 0.39 -15.34 -10.89
N THR A 335 0.04 -14.90 -9.69
CA THR A 335 0.86 -14.01 -8.86
C THR A 335 1.32 -14.73 -7.62
N ALA A 336 2.62 -14.85 -7.41
CA ALA A 336 3.20 -15.32 -6.15
C ALA A 336 3.56 -14.13 -5.27
N ILE A 337 2.85 -13.95 -4.16
CA ILE A 337 3.16 -12.91 -3.17
C ILE A 337 4.04 -13.52 -2.09
N ILE A 338 5.29 -13.10 -2.08
CA ILE A 338 6.36 -13.69 -1.28
C ILE A 338 6.58 -12.83 -0.05
N ARG A 339 6.63 -13.44 1.14
CA ARG A 339 7.14 -12.83 2.36
C ARG A 339 8.60 -13.19 2.54
N SER A 340 9.51 -12.23 2.51
CA SER A 340 10.88 -12.41 2.96
C SER A 340 11.01 -12.29 4.49
N ARG A 341 12.09 -12.86 5.04
CA ARG A 341 12.48 -12.70 6.44
C ARG A 341 12.91 -11.29 6.77
#